data_AF-A0A453RJF8-F1
#
_entry.id   AF-A0A453RJF8-F1
#
_cell.length_a   1.000
_cell.length_b   1.000
_cell.length_c   1.000
_cell.angle_alpha   90.00
_cell.angle_beta   90.00
_cell.angle_gamma   90.00
#
_symmetry.space_group_name_H-M   'P 1'
#
loop_
_entity.id
_entity.type
_entity.pdbx_description
1 polymer ?
#
loop_
_entity_poly.entity_id
_entity_poly.type
_entity_poly.pdbx_seq_one_letter_code
_entity_poly.pdbx_strand_id
1 'polypeptide(L)'
;LPFPLLITSAFALFQGLSDSEMDTGEPTGTAAAAAGGEKRAMLLRQITEEGGFAFVASAEKAAAGDLRAAEAAREMAWEQLHSGPWSEVEPAWRHAYALACLHVASLRAGDDRRAALRALDMGLIMGGDLLRAELEAAIAQVPANGNREGEGDGAGDAGRNVERWREGLSRNRDLGDALKVLPVKSLS
;
A
#
# COMPACT_ATOMS: atom_id res chain seq x y z
N LEU A 1 24.29 -35.03 0.88
CA LEU A 1 24.72 -33.61 0.85
C LEU A 1 23.69 -32.82 1.66
N PRO A 2 23.97 -32.48 2.93
CA PRO A 2 23.01 -31.81 3.79
C PRO A 2 23.12 -30.28 3.66
N PHE A 3 21.97 -29.64 3.47
CA PHE A 3 21.76 -28.19 3.58
C PHE A 3 21.96 -27.72 5.04
N PRO A 4 22.65 -26.60 5.31
CA PRO A 4 22.56 -25.97 6.61
C PRO A 4 21.40 -24.96 6.64
N LEU A 5 20.58 -25.12 7.67
CA LEU A 5 19.62 -24.16 8.19
C LEU A 5 20.36 -22.89 8.63
N LEU A 6 19.99 -21.73 8.07
CA LEU A 6 20.21 -20.42 8.68
C LEU A 6 18.90 -19.62 8.62
N ILE A 7 17.93 -20.10 9.39
CA ILE A 7 16.90 -19.24 9.95
C ILE A 7 17.51 -18.70 11.23
N THR A 8 17.82 -17.41 11.27
CA THR A 8 17.81 -16.49 12.44
C THR A 8 18.59 -15.21 12.10
N SER A 9 17.99 -14.07 12.46
CA SER A 9 18.59 -12.72 12.59
C SER A 9 18.75 -11.86 11.34
N ALA A 10 17.67 -11.15 11.00
CA ALA A 10 17.74 -9.77 10.49
C ALA A 10 16.61 -8.86 11.05
N PHE A 11 16.02 -9.20 12.20
CA PHE A 11 15.01 -8.36 12.88
C PHE A 11 15.63 -7.46 13.98
N ALA A 12 16.96 -7.49 14.14
CA ALA A 12 17.66 -6.91 15.28
C ALA A 12 18.46 -5.63 14.96
N LEU A 13 17.92 -4.73 14.14
CA LEU A 13 18.52 -3.40 13.93
C LEU A 13 17.55 -2.22 14.12
N PHE A 14 16.48 -2.40 14.89
CA PHE A 14 15.60 -1.28 15.30
C PHE A 14 15.31 -1.22 16.82
N GLN A 15 16.02 -2.00 17.66
CA GLN A 15 15.79 -2.01 19.12
C GLN A 15 17.06 -1.66 19.90
N GLY A 16 17.61 -0.46 19.66
CA GLY A 16 18.85 -0.05 20.32
C GLY A 16 18.97 1.44 20.54
N LEU A 17 18.00 2.06 21.23
CA LEU A 17 18.26 3.19 22.14
C LEU A 17 16.97 3.57 22.92
N SER A 18 16.81 3.03 24.12
CA SER A 18 16.21 3.71 25.30
C SER A 18 15.98 2.65 26.37
N ASP A 19 16.96 2.50 27.26
CA ASP A 19 16.72 1.92 28.58
C ASP A 19 16.46 3.07 29.55
N SER A 20 15.51 2.84 30.46
CA SER A 20 15.01 3.72 31.53
C SER A 20 13.85 4.65 31.16
N GLU A 21 12.63 4.10 31.23
CA GLU A 21 11.59 4.67 32.11
C GLU A 21 10.61 3.54 32.45
N MET A 22 10.39 3.34 33.74
CA MET A 22 9.47 2.35 34.29
C MET A 22 8.05 2.88 34.13
N ASP A 23 7.36 2.52 33.04
CA ASP A 23 5.95 2.86 32.84
C ASP A 23 5.09 1.60 32.66
N THR A 24 4.24 1.36 33.64
CA THR A 24 3.17 0.36 33.59
C THR A 24 2.03 0.91 32.73
N GLY A 25 2.08 0.67 31.42
CA GLY A 25 1.02 1.09 30.49
C GLY A 25 0.95 0.21 29.23
N GLU A 26 -0.19 -0.49 29.08
CA GLU A 26 -0.79 -0.98 27.82
C GLU A 26 0.03 -1.92 26.88
N PRO A 27 -0.28 -3.24 26.83
CA PRO A 27 0.31 -4.20 25.88
C PRO A 27 -0.21 -4.08 24.43
N THR A 28 -1.01 -3.06 24.11
CA THR A 28 -1.86 -3.03 22.91
C THR A 28 -1.08 -2.85 21.59
N GLY A 29 0.05 -2.12 21.61
CA GLY A 29 0.85 -1.86 20.41
C GLY A 29 1.65 -3.07 19.91
N THR A 30 2.25 -3.84 20.81
CA THR A 30 3.08 -5.01 20.45
C THR A 30 2.22 -6.15 19.91
N ALA A 31 1.04 -6.37 20.47
CA ALA A 31 0.11 -7.41 20.00
C ALA A 31 -0.46 -7.11 18.60
N ALA A 32 -0.78 -5.85 18.30
CA ALA A 32 -1.28 -5.44 16.98
C ALA A 32 -0.20 -5.55 15.89
N ALA A 33 1.03 -5.15 16.19
CA ALA A 33 2.16 -5.31 15.27
C ALA A 33 2.49 -6.79 15.02
N ALA A 34 2.45 -7.63 16.07
CA ALA A 34 2.64 -9.08 15.95
C ALA A 34 1.52 -9.75 15.12
N ALA A 35 0.27 -9.37 15.35
CA ALA A 35 -0.87 -9.86 14.57
C ALA A 35 -0.80 -9.41 13.09
N GLY A 36 -0.31 -8.19 12.82
CA GLY A 36 -0.01 -7.73 11.46
C GLY A 36 1.09 -8.58 10.79
N GLY A 37 2.15 -8.89 11.54
CA GLY A 37 3.22 -9.78 11.09
C GLY A 37 2.74 -11.19 10.74
N GLU A 38 1.89 -11.79 11.57
CA GLU A 38 1.31 -13.11 11.31
C GLU A 38 0.44 -13.13 10.04
N LYS A 39 -0.44 -12.12 9.87
CA LYS A 39 -1.25 -11.98 8.66
C LYS A 39 -0.40 -11.88 7.39
N ARG A 40 0.68 -11.10 7.42
CA ARG A 40 1.62 -11.00 6.29
C ARG A 40 2.32 -12.33 6.02
N ALA A 41 2.74 -13.06 7.05
CA ALA A 41 3.36 -14.38 6.88
C ALA A 41 2.40 -15.40 6.25
N MET A 42 1.14 -15.41 6.70
CA MET A 42 0.09 -16.24 6.10
C MET A 42 -0.16 -15.88 4.63
N LEU A 43 -0.24 -14.59 4.32
CA LEU A 43 -0.38 -14.10 2.95
C LEU A 43 0.78 -14.57 2.05
N LEU A 44 2.03 -14.40 2.48
CA LEU A 44 3.20 -14.83 1.70
C LEU A 44 3.20 -16.35 1.47
N ARG A 45 2.75 -17.13 2.46
CA ARG A 45 2.54 -18.58 2.31
C ARG A 45 1.49 -18.90 1.25
N GLN A 46 0.34 -18.22 1.26
CA GLN A 46 -0.70 -18.41 0.23
C GLN A 46 -0.20 -18.05 -1.17
N ILE A 47 0.47 -16.91 -1.33
CA ILE A 47 1.07 -16.51 -2.62
C ILE A 47 2.11 -17.54 -3.09
N THR A 48 2.87 -18.14 -2.17
CA THR A 48 3.81 -19.22 -2.50
C THR A 48 3.07 -20.46 -3.04
N GLU A 49 1.94 -20.84 -2.44
CA GLU A 49 1.11 -21.98 -2.88
C GLU A 49 0.54 -21.77 -4.29
N GLU A 50 0.29 -20.51 -4.68
CA GLU A 50 -0.15 -20.12 -6.03
C GLU A 50 1.01 -19.97 -7.04
N GLY A 51 2.26 -20.21 -6.63
CA GLY A 51 3.43 -20.12 -7.49
C GLY A 51 4.10 -18.73 -7.54
N GLY A 52 3.70 -17.81 -6.66
CA GLY A 52 4.23 -16.43 -6.58
C GLY A 52 5.61 -16.29 -5.92
N PHE A 53 6.51 -17.26 -6.08
CA PHE A 53 7.82 -17.26 -5.42
C PHE A 53 8.65 -15.99 -5.70
N ALA A 54 8.60 -15.47 -6.93
CA ALA A 54 9.30 -14.24 -7.31
C ALA A 54 8.74 -13.00 -6.59
N PHE A 55 7.42 -12.95 -6.38
CA PHE A 55 6.79 -11.92 -5.58
C PHE A 55 7.27 -12.00 -4.13
N VAL A 56 7.25 -13.19 -3.53
CA VAL A 56 7.65 -13.39 -2.12
C VAL A 56 9.11 -12.96 -1.90
N ALA A 57 10.03 -13.40 -2.76
CA ALA A 57 11.43 -12.99 -2.68
C ALA A 57 11.62 -11.47 -2.85
N SER A 58 10.79 -10.82 -3.68
CA SER A 58 10.83 -9.37 -3.87
C SER A 58 10.23 -8.63 -2.67
N ALA A 59 9.15 -9.15 -2.07
CA ALA A 59 8.53 -8.61 -0.87
C ALA A 59 9.46 -8.71 0.35
N GLU A 60 10.21 -9.80 0.51
CA GLU A 60 11.20 -9.95 1.59
C GLU A 60 12.34 -8.92 1.47
N LYS A 61 12.85 -8.71 0.25
CA LYS A 61 13.85 -7.65 -0.01
C LYS A 61 13.28 -6.27 0.21
N ALA A 62 12.02 -6.04 -0.15
CA ALA A 62 11.32 -4.79 0.11
C ALA A 62 11.17 -4.52 1.62
N ALA A 63 10.85 -5.55 2.41
CA ALA A 63 10.82 -5.48 3.86
C ALA A 63 12.20 -5.19 4.47
N ALA A 64 13.29 -5.59 3.80
CA ALA A 64 14.66 -5.25 4.16
C ALA A 64 15.10 -3.84 3.67
N GLY A 65 14.21 -3.08 3.02
CA GLY A 65 14.47 -1.70 2.61
C GLY A 65 14.83 -1.50 1.13
N ASP A 66 14.75 -2.54 0.29
CA ASP A 66 15.04 -2.43 -1.14
C ASP A 66 13.84 -1.86 -1.92
N LEU A 67 13.95 -0.59 -2.31
CA LEU A 67 12.93 0.10 -3.09
C LEU A 67 12.68 -0.52 -4.47
N ARG A 68 13.73 -1.00 -5.15
CA ARG A 68 13.55 -1.64 -6.47
C ARG A 68 12.79 -2.94 -6.33
N ALA A 69 13.06 -3.69 -5.26
CA ALA A 69 12.32 -4.90 -4.96
C ALA A 69 10.85 -4.60 -4.60
N ALA A 70 10.58 -3.51 -3.88
CA ALA A 70 9.22 -3.06 -3.60
C ALA A 70 8.43 -2.72 -4.87
N GLU A 71 9.06 -2.00 -5.80
CA GLU A 71 8.46 -1.67 -7.10
C GLU A 71 8.25 -2.93 -7.95
N ALA A 72 9.23 -3.83 -8.00
CA ALA A 72 9.09 -5.11 -8.70
C ALA A 72 7.93 -5.95 -8.14
N ALA A 73 7.81 -6.05 -6.81
CA ALA A 73 6.70 -6.75 -6.17
C ALA A 73 5.35 -6.13 -6.53
N ARG A 74 5.27 -4.79 -6.60
CA ARG A 74 4.05 -4.08 -6.98
C ARG A 74 3.65 -4.38 -8.43
N GLU A 75 4.61 -4.32 -9.37
CA GLU A 75 4.33 -4.61 -10.78
C GLU A 75 3.94 -6.08 -10.99
N MET A 76 4.61 -7.03 -10.34
CA MET A 76 4.21 -8.45 -10.39
C MET A 76 2.78 -8.67 -9.90
N ALA A 77 2.41 -8.08 -8.76
CA ALA A 77 1.04 -8.18 -8.25
C ALA A 77 0.04 -7.47 -9.16
N TRP A 78 0.41 -6.34 -9.76
CA TRP A 78 -0.42 -5.63 -10.74
C TRP A 78 -0.74 -6.49 -11.96
N GLU A 79 0.26 -7.20 -12.52
CA GLU A 79 0.07 -8.12 -13.63
C GLU A 79 -0.92 -9.23 -13.27
N GLN A 80 -0.82 -9.79 -12.06
CA GLN A 80 -1.77 -10.81 -11.60
C GLN A 80 -3.20 -10.27 -11.47
N LEU A 81 -3.37 -9.05 -10.93
CA LEU A 81 -4.67 -8.38 -10.86
C LEU A 81 -5.31 -8.11 -12.22
N HIS A 82 -4.49 -7.98 -13.28
CA HIS A 82 -4.93 -7.67 -14.64
C HIS A 82 -4.86 -8.86 -15.60
N SER A 83 -4.69 -10.09 -15.08
CA SER A 83 -4.63 -11.30 -15.88
C SER A 83 -6.01 -11.78 -16.36
N GLY A 84 -7.10 -11.29 -15.76
CA GLY A 84 -8.47 -11.70 -16.07
C GLY A 84 -9.53 -10.78 -15.45
N PRO A 85 -10.83 -11.14 -15.55
CA PRO A 85 -11.91 -10.42 -14.91
C PRO A 85 -11.68 -10.30 -13.40
N TRP A 86 -12.01 -9.14 -12.82
CA TRP A 86 -11.75 -8.90 -11.40
C TRP A 86 -12.31 -9.99 -10.49
N SER A 87 -13.50 -10.52 -10.76
CA SER A 87 -14.13 -11.59 -9.96
C SER A 87 -13.35 -12.91 -9.93
N GLU A 88 -12.49 -13.16 -10.92
CA GLU A 88 -11.70 -14.39 -11.05
C GLU A 88 -10.30 -14.26 -10.45
N VAL A 89 -9.91 -13.04 -10.08
CA VAL A 89 -8.64 -12.79 -9.40
C VAL A 89 -8.70 -13.31 -7.98
N GLU A 90 -7.74 -14.17 -7.62
CA GLU A 90 -7.62 -14.72 -6.28
C GLU A 90 -7.46 -13.60 -5.23
N PRO A 91 -8.16 -13.66 -4.08
CA PRO A 91 -8.08 -12.66 -3.04
C PRO A 91 -6.65 -12.39 -2.55
N ALA A 92 -5.80 -13.41 -2.51
CA ALA A 92 -4.41 -13.30 -2.08
C ALA A 92 -3.63 -12.27 -2.90
N TRP A 93 -3.80 -12.22 -4.23
CA TRP A 93 -3.12 -11.22 -5.07
C TRP A 93 -3.57 -9.79 -4.82
N ARG A 94 -4.82 -9.58 -4.39
CA ARG A 94 -5.29 -8.26 -3.95
C ARG A 94 -4.61 -7.84 -2.64
N HIS A 95 -4.47 -8.76 -1.69
CA HIS A 95 -3.75 -8.50 -0.45
C HIS A 95 -2.24 -8.30 -0.70
N ALA A 96 -1.66 -9.05 -1.65
CA ALA A 96 -0.27 -8.91 -2.09
C ALA A 96 0.00 -7.55 -2.74
N TYR A 97 -0.92 -7.05 -3.57
CA TYR A 97 -0.82 -5.71 -4.15
C TYR A 97 -0.85 -4.62 -3.06
N ALA A 98 -1.76 -4.74 -2.07
CA ALA A 98 -1.79 -3.84 -0.92
C ALA A 98 -0.45 -3.85 -0.13
N LEU A 99 0.12 -5.04 0.09
CA LEU A 99 1.41 -5.21 0.75
C LEU A 99 2.54 -4.50 -0.01
N ALA A 100 2.61 -4.68 -1.32
CA ALA A 100 3.63 -4.04 -2.14
C ALA A 100 3.47 -2.50 -2.15
N CYS A 101 2.25 -1.98 -2.19
CA CYS A 101 1.98 -0.55 -2.07
C CYS A 101 2.44 0.02 -0.72
N LEU A 102 2.24 -0.70 0.38
CA LEU A 102 2.77 -0.31 1.70
C LEU A 102 4.30 -0.22 1.69
N HIS A 103 4.99 -1.21 1.11
CA HIS A 103 6.45 -1.18 1.00
C HIS A 103 6.93 0.02 0.17
N VAL A 104 6.38 0.22 -1.03
CA VAL A 104 6.73 1.37 -1.89
C VAL A 104 6.49 2.69 -1.15
N ALA A 105 5.35 2.84 -0.49
CA ALA A 105 5.02 4.05 0.24
C ALA A 105 5.98 4.32 1.40
N SER A 106 6.28 3.29 2.21
CA SER A 106 7.20 3.43 3.34
C SER A 106 8.61 3.87 2.91
N LEU A 107 9.08 3.36 1.77
CA LEU A 107 10.40 3.68 1.24
C LEU A 107 10.44 5.02 0.49
N ARG A 108 9.30 5.49 -0.05
CA ARG A 108 9.19 6.77 -0.74
C ARG A 108 8.80 7.93 0.18
N ALA A 109 8.28 7.67 1.39
CA ALA A 109 7.71 8.69 2.27
C ALA A 109 8.68 9.85 2.62
N GLY A 110 9.99 9.56 2.70
CA GLY A 110 11.03 10.57 2.96
C GLY A 110 11.52 11.34 1.73
N ASP A 111 11.34 10.78 0.53
CA ASP A 111 11.92 11.31 -0.72
C ASP A 111 10.87 11.95 -1.62
N ASP A 112 9.77 11.24 -1.89
CA ASP A 112 8.65 11.70 -2.72
C ASP A 112 7.33 11.37 -2.02
N ARG A 113 6.85 12.34 -1.24
CA ARG A 113 5.56 12.28 -0.55
C ARG A 113 4.41 11.99 -1.50
N ARG A 114 4.40 12.59 -2.68
CA ARG A 114 3.28 12.43 -3.63
C ARG A 114 3.28 11.02 -4.20
N ALA A 115 4.45 10.46 -4.53
CA ALA A 115 4.56 9.06 -4.94
C ALA A 115 4.14 8.10 -3.83
N ALA A 116 4.53 8.38 -2.57
CA ALA A 116 4.13 7.57 -1.43
C ALA A 116 2.60 7.55 -1.27
N LEU A 117 1.95 8.72 -1.28
CA LEU A 117 0.48 8.82 -1.20
C LEU A 117 -0.21 8.13 -2.38
N ARG A 118 0.28 8.33 -3.61
CA ARG A 118 -0.27 7.63 -4.79
C ARG A 118 -0.18 6.11 -4.64
N ALA A 119 0.92 5.59 -4.11
CA ALA A 119 1.05 4.16 -3.86
C ALA A 119 0.03 3.67 -2.82
N LEU A 120 -0.16 4.40 -1.72
CA LEU A 120 -1.16 4.07 -0.70
C LEU A 120 -2.60 4.13 -1.24
N ASP A 121 -2.94 5.16 -2.01
CA ASP A 121 -4.25 5.32 -2.64
C ASP A 121 -4.54 4.16 -3.60
N MET A 122 -3.56 3.77 -4.41
CA MET A 122 -3.69 2.59 -5.27
C MET A 122 -3.87 1.30 -4.46
N GLY A 123 -3.15 1.17 -3.34
CA GLY A 123 -3.33 0.05 -2.41
C GLY A 123 -4.73 0.00 -1.80
N LEU A 124 -5.36 1.14 -1.52
CA LEU A 124 -6.72 1.19 -0.96
C LEU A 124 -7.81 0.86 -1.98
N ILE A 125 -7.64 1.30 -3.22
CA ILE A 125 -8.62 1.12 -4.31
C ILE A 125 -8.55 -0.30 -4.87
N MET A 126 -7.33 -0.81 -5.11
CA MET A 126 -7.11 -2.09 -5.79
C MET A 126 -6.70 -3.22 -4.84
N GLY A 127 -6.28 -2.89 -3.61
CA GLY A 127 -5.89 -3.90 -2.64
C GLY A 127 -7.08 -4.61 -2.01
N GLY A 128 -6.78 -5.74 -1.39
CA GLY A 128 -7.73 -6.44 -0.54
C GLY A 128 -7.83 -5.83 0.87
N ASP A 129 -8.81 -6.25 1.63
CA ASP A 129 -9.15 -5.73 2.96
C ASP A 129 -8.16 -6.09 4.09
N LEU A 130 -7.37 -7.17 3.93
CA LEU A 130 -6.45 -7.68 4.96
C LEU A 130 -5.54 -6.61 5.57
N LEU A 131 -5.04 -5.69 4.73
CA LEU A 131 -4.08 -4.65 5.12
C LEU A 131 -4.68 -3.24 5.06
N ARG A 132 -6.01 -3.10 4.95
CA ARG A 132 -6.67 -1.80 4.82
C ARG A 132 -6.39 -0.87 6.00
N ALA A 133 -6.48 -1.38 7.23
CA ALA A 133 -6.19 -0.59 8.43
C ALA A 133 -4.73 -0.08 8.46
N GLU A 134 -3.79 -0.87 7.93
CA GLU A 134 -2.39 -0.49 7.87
C GLU A 134 -2.12 0.56 6.78
N LEU A 135 -2.80 0.45 5.63
CA LEU A 135 -2.77 1.48 4.57
C LEU A 135 -3.31 2.81 5.09
N GLU A 136 -4.45 2.80 5.78
CA GLU A 136 -5.04 3.99 6.39
C GLU A 136 -4.11 4.60 7.45
N ALA A 137 -3.53 3.77 8.32
CA ALA A 137 -2.55 4.21 9.30
C ALA A 137 -1.28 4.79 8.65
N ALA A 138 -0.82 4.21 7.53
CA ALA A 138 0.33 4.71 6.79
C ALA A 138 0.03 6.09 6.19
N ILE A 139 -1.15 6.30 5.60
CA ILE A 139 -1.56 7.62 5.06
C ILE A 139 -1.52 8.69 6.15
N ALA A 140 -2.04 8.39 7.35
CA ALA A 140 -2.02 9.31 8.47
C ALA A 140 -0.60 9.68 8.94
N GLN A 141 0.38 8.80 8.70
CA GLN A 141 1.77 8.98 9.09
C GLN A 141 2.64 9.64 8.02
N VAL A 142 2.17 9.75 6.76
CA VAL A 142 2.94 10.41 5.70
C VAL A 142 3.05 11.92 6.01
N PRO A 143 4.25 12.44 6.36
CA PRO A 143 4.40 13.80 6.83
C PRO A 143 3.99 14.81 5.77
N ALA A 144 3.39 15.94 6.18
CA ALA A 144 2.95 16.99 5.25
C ALA A 144 4.12 17.66 4.50
N ASN A 145 5.32 17.62 5.07
CA ASN A 145 6.50 18.37 4.60
C ASN A 145 7.53 17.43 3.95
N GLY A 146 7.21 16.93 2.75
CA GLY A 146 8.21 16.29 1.87
C GLY A 146 8.88 17.33 0.99
N ASN A 147 9.90 18.02 1.51
CA ASN A 147 10.65 19.01 0.74
C ASN A 147 11.94 18.40 0.19
N ARG A 148 11.87 17.86 -1.03
CA ARG A 148 12.96 17.93 -2.01
C ARG A 148 12.33 18.07 -3.40
N GLU A 149 12.58 19.22 -4.01
CA GLU A 149 12.30 19.50 -5.42
C GLU A 149 13.18 18.57 -6.27
N GLY A 150 12.72 17.33 -6.47
CA GLY A 150 13.21 16.47 -7.52
C GLY A 150 12.54 16.90 -8.81
N GLU A 151 13.24 17.71 -9.60
CA GLU A 151 12.87 18.05 -10.97
C GLU A 151 12.82 16.78 -11.83
N GLY A 152 11.66 16.14 -11.82
CA GLY A 152 11.24 15.13 -12.79
C GLY A 152 10.32 15.80 -13.78
N ASP A 153 10.89 16.16 -14.94
CA ASP A 153 10.19 16.70 -16.09
C ASP A 153 8.97 15.81 -16.44
N GLY A 154 7.77 16.39 -16.28
CA GLY A 154 6.49 15.66 -16.28
C GLY A 154 5.36 16.32 -15.47
N ALA A 155 5.65 17.41 -14.74
CA ALA A 155 4.71 18.11 -13.86
C ALA A 155 3.97 19.31 -14.52
N GLY A 156 3.65 19.25 -15.82
CA GLY A 156 2.94 20.32 -16.53
C GLY A 156 1.41 20.24 -16.50
N ASP A 157 0.82 19.07 -16.22
CA ASP A 157 -0.62 18.82 -16.43
C ASP A 157 -1.44 18.72 -15.14
N ALA A 158 -0.89 18.11 -14.07
CA ALA A 158 -1.67 17.78 -12.87
C ALA A 158 -2.18 19.00 -12.07
N GLY A 159 -1.41 20.09 -11.99
CA GLY A 159 -1.82 21.31 -11.28
C GLY A 159 -2.97 22.04 -11.98
N ARG A 160 -2.99 22.00 -13.31
CA ARG A 160 -4.08 22.55 -14.14
C ARG A 160 -5.34 21.68 -14.06
N ASN A 161 -5.15 20.39 -13.84
CA ASN A 161 -6.22 19.42 -13.63
C ASN A 161 -6.95 19.66 -12.30
N VAL A 162 -6.25 19.84 -11.17
CA VAL A 162 -6.90 19.99 -9.84
C VAL A 162 -7.82 21.21 -9.76
N GLU A 163 -7.42 22.36 -10.30
CA GLU A 163 -8.29 23.55 -10.35
C GLU A 163 -9.48 23.33 -11.28
N ARG A 164 -9.28 22.65 -12.41
CA ARG A 164 -10.35 22.27 -13.34
C ARG A 164 -11.35 21.28 -12.70
N TRP A 165 -10.89 20.34 -11.89
CA TRP A 165 -11.76 19.43 -11.12
C TRP A 165 -12.51 20.18 -10.02
N ARG A 166 -11.87 21.10 -9.30
CA ARG A 166 -12.51 21.92 -8.27
C ARG A 166 -13.60 22.82 -8.86
N GLU A 167 -13.33 23.43 -10.01
CA GLU A 167 -14.28 24.25 -10.75
C GLU A 167 -15.43 23.38 -11.32
N GLY A 168 -15.10 22.19 -11.83
CA GLY A 168 -16.06 21.21 -12.31
C GLY A 168 -17.02 20.71 -11.21
N LEU A 169 -16.51 20.36 -10.02
CA LEU A 169 -17.33 19.97 -8.88
C LEU A 169 -18.22 21.12 -8.39
N SER A 170 -17.70 22.35 -8.43
CA SER A 170 -18.45 23.54 -8.02
C SER A 170 -19.61 23.85 -8.99
N ARG A 171 -19.43 23.60 -10.29
CA ARG A 171 -20.49 23.70 -11.31
C ARG A 171 -21.49 22.54 -11.24
N ASN A 172 -21.05 21.34 -10.84
CA ASN A 172 -21.88 20.12 -10.82
C ASN A 172 -22.71 19.97 -9.53
N ARG A 173 -22.77 21.01 -8.67
CA ARG A 173 -23.61 21.01 -7.45
C ARG A 173 -25.10 21.23 -7.75
N ASP A 174 -25.48 21.31 -9.02
CA ASP A 174 -26.88 21.37 -9.45
C ASP A 174 -27.45 19.95 -9.66
N LEU A 175 -27.40 19.15 -8.59
CA LEU A 175 -27.94 17.79 -8.55
C LEU A 175 -29.44 17.75 -8.94
N GLY A 176 -30.14 18.87 -8.79
CA GLY A 176 -31.56 19.04 -9.14
C GLY A 176 -31.84 19.06 -10.64
N ASP A 177 -30.87 19.47 -11.47
CA ASP A 177 -31.03 19.46 -12.93
C ASP A 177 -30.66 18.10 -13.53
N ALA A 178 -29.69 17.39 -12.95
CA ALA A 178 -29.37 16.02 -13.35
C ALA A 178 -30.54 15.04 -13.11
N LEU A 179 -31.31 15.23 -12.02
CA LEU A 179 -32.48 14.42 -11.71
C LEU A 179 -33.66 14.63 -12.70
N LYS A 180 -33.68 15.73 -13.46
CA LYS A 180 -34.70 15.97 -14.51
C LYS A 180 -34.42 15.19 -15.80
N VAL A 181 -33.18 14.72 -15.98
CA VAL A 181 -32.73 14.04 -17.20
C VAL A 181 -32.78 12.52 -17.07
N LEU A 182 -32.88 11.98 -15.85
CA LEU A 182 -32.90 10.54 -15.64
C LEU A 182 -34.31 9.96 -15.88
N PRO A 183 -34.46 8.95 -16.76
CA PRO A 183 -35.72 8.26 -16.92
C PRO A 183 -36.09 7.53 -15.61
N VAL A 184 -37.25 7.89 -15.06
CA VAL A 184 -37.85 7.49 -13.75
C VAL A 184 -38.06 5.98 -13.53
N LYS A 185 -37.52 5.09 -14.37
CA LYS A 185 -37.77 3.64 -14.32
C LYS A 185 -36.58 2.80 -13.86
N SER A 186 -35.46 3.41 -13.43
CA SER A 186 -34.27 2.65 -13.03
C SER A 186 -34.16 2.35 -11.53
N LEU A 187 -35.21 2.64 -10.74
CA LEU A 187 -35.27 2.33 -9.31
C LEU A 187 -36.55 1.55 -8.98
N SER A 188 -36.65 0.33 -9.53
CA SER A 188 -37.54 -0.72 -9.03
C SER A 188 -36.72 -1.99 -8.84
#